data_AF-A0A8T5QTZ7-F1
#
_entry.id   AF-A0A8T5QTZ7-F1
#
_cell.length_a   1.000
_cell.length_b   1.000
_cell.length_c   1.000
_cell.angle_alpha   90.00
_cell.angle_beta   90.00
_cell.angle_gamma   90.00
#
_symmetry.space_group_name_H-M   'P 1'
#
loop_
_entity.id
_entity.type
_entity.pdbx_description
1 polymer ?
#
loop_
_entity_poly.entity_id
_entity_poly.type
_entity_poly.pdbx_seq_one_letter_code
_entity_poly.pdbx_strand_id
1 'polypeptide(L)'
;MEQPVWLFFGIVAVLIGLGIIIHVVYLNEEDSVMRGLRQSLDKLEGQCNFVCAAGEETFLSARAELPTKARIFTYKQNICGELSDELSYCVQCNCELEPYELSLNTTLAERFKVHYYDCFFEKLDPGVRMECLG
;
A
#
# COMPACT_ATOMS: atom_id res chain seq x y z
N MET A 1 -56.97 -0.50 -7.33
CA MET A 1 -55.76 -0.20 -8.13
C MET A 1 -54.53 -0.22 -7.22
N GLU A 2 -54.23 -1.35 -6.57
CA GLU A 2 -53.24 -1.40 -5.48
C GLU A 2 -51.97 -2.18 -5.85
N GLN A 3 -52.00 -2.98 -6.91
CA GLN A 3 -50.87 -3.77 -7.38
C GLN A 3 -49.62 -2.96 -7.83
N PRO A 4 -49.71 -1.76 -8.44
CA PRO A 4 -48.49 -1.09 -8.90
C PRO A 4 -47.64 -0.59 -7.73
N VAL A 5 -48.26 -0.15 -6.63
CA VAL A 5 -47.57 0.46 -5.48
C VAL A 5 -46.64 -0.53 -4.78
N TRP A 6 -47.11 -1.76 -4.54
CA TRP A 6 -46.30 -2.83 -3.94
C TRP A 6 -45.11 -3.23 -4.82
N LEU A 7 -45.29 -3.17 -6.13
CA LEU A 7 -44.24 -3.48 -7.10
C LEU A 7 -43.15 -2.40 -7.10
N PHE A 8 -43.53 -1.12 -7.00
CA PHE A 8 -42.59 -0.02 -6.81
C PHE A 8 -41.83 -0.11 -5.48
N PHE A 9 -42.51 -0.41 -4.37
CA PHE A 9 -41.85 -0.60 -3.07
C PHE A 9 -40.87 -1.78 -3.09
N GLY A 10 -41.23 -2.89 -3.76
CA GLY A 10 -40.34 -4.03 -3.94
C GLY A 10 -39.06 -3.68 -4.73
N ILE A 11 -39.20 -2.94 -5.83
CA ILE A 11 -38.05 -2.51 -6.65
C ILE A 11 -37.14 -1.57 -5.87
N VAL A 12 -37.72 -0.58 -5.16
CA VAL A 12 -36.95 0.37 -4.34
C VAL A 12 -36.19 -0.35 -3.22
N ALA A 13 -36.81 -1.32 -2.55
CA ALA A 13 -36.16 -2.11 -1.51
C ALA A 13 -34.97 -2.93 -2.05
N VAL A 14 -35.10 -3.50 -3.26
CA VAL A 14 -34.00 -4.23 -3.92
C VAL A 14 -32.86 -3.28 -4.29
N LEU A 15 -33.15 -2.09 -4.82
CA LEU A 15 -32.12 -1.10 -5.16
C LEU A 15 -31.36 -0.61 -3.93
N ILE A 16 -32.06 -0.36 -2.82
CA ILE A 16 -31.42 0.01 -1.55
C ILE A 16 -30.56 -1.14 -1.02
N GLY A 17 -31.08 -2.37 -1.05
CA GLY A 17 -30.32 -3.56 -0.63
C GLY A 17 -29.04 -3.76 -1.45
N LEU A 18 -29.11 -3.62 -2.77
CA LEU A 18 -27.95 -3.68 -3.65
C LEU A 18 -26.95 -2.55 -3.36
N GLY A 19 -27.45 -1.32 -3.14
CA GLY A 19 -26.60 -0.17 -2.81
C GLY A 19 -25.78 -0.40 -1.54
N ILE A 20 -26.41 -0.94 -0.48
CA ILE A 20 -25.72 -1.25 0.78
C ILE A 20 -24.65 -2.34 0.55
N ILE A 21 -25.00 -3.41 -0.17
CA ILE A 21 -24.06 -4.51 -0.43
C ILE A 21 -22.85 -4.01 -1.21
N ILE A 22 -23.06 -3.23 -2.28
CA ILE A 22 -21.97 -2.66 -3.09
C ILE A 22 -21.08 -1.77 -2.23
N HIS A 23 -21.67 -0.91 -1.39
CA HIS A 23 -20.90 -0.02 -0.53
C HIS A 23 -20.06 -0.78 0.51
N VAL A 24 -20.63 -1.81 1.14
CA VAL A 24 -19.90 -2.65 2.12
C VAL A 24 -18.75 -3.40 1.45
N VAL A 25 -18.97 -3.94 0.24
CA VAL A 25 -17.91 -4.62 -0.51
C VAL A 25 -16.78 -3.67 -0.86
N TYR A 26 -17.10 -2.44 -1.29
CA TYR A 26 -16.12 -1.42 -1.63
C TYR A 26 -15.24 -1.04 -0.44
N LEU A 27 -15.83 -0.74 0.72
CA LEU A 27 -15.09 -0.39 1.94
C LEU A 27 -14.16 -1.53 2.40
N ASN A 28 -14.63 -2.78 2.32
CA ASN A 28 -13.84 -3.92 2.73
C ASN A 28 -12.63 -4.16 1.80
N GLU A 29 -12.76 -3.82 0.51
CA GLU A 29 -11.66 -3.89 -0.45
C GLU A 29 -10.57 -2.87 -0.10
N GLU A 30 -10.92 -1.60 0.15
CA GLU A 30 -9.95 -0.56 0.56
C GLU A 30 -9.22 -0.93 1.86
N ASP A 31 -9.96 -1.42 2.86
CA ASP A 31 -9.37 -1.88 4.13
C ASP A 31 -8.42 -3.07 3.96
N SER A 32 -8.72 -3.97 3.02
CA SER A 32 -7.85 -5.12 2.72
C SER A 32 -6.56 -4.69 2.04
N VAL A 33 -6.66 -3.75 1.10
CA VAL A 33 -5.54 -3.20 0.35
C VAL A 33 -4.60 -2.41 1.27
N MET A 34 -5.17 -1.58 2.15
CA MET A 34 -4.40 -0.83 3.14
C MET A 34 -3.71 -1.75 4.15
N ARG A 35 -4.35 -2.85 4.56
CA ARG A 35 -3.70 -3.86 5.40
C ARG A 35 -2.53 -4.52 4.69
N GLY A 36 -2.65 -4.82 3.41
CA GLY A 36 -1.55 -5.33 2.59
C GLY A 36 -0.37 -4.36 2.52
N LEU A 37 -0.65 -3.08 2.23
CA LEU A 37 0.39 -2.03 2.20
C LEU A 37 1.10 -1.90 3.56
N ARG A 38 0.35 -1.86 4.67
CA ARG A 38 0.91 -1.78 6.02
C ARG A 38 1.85 -2.95 6.30
N GLN A 39 1.39 -4.17 6.04
CA GLN A 39 2.22 -5.37 6.23
C GLN A 39 3.49 -5.36 5.38
N SER A 40 3.44 -4.81 4.16
CA SER A 40 4.61 -4.62 3.32
C SER A 40 5.57 -3.59 3.92
N LEU A 41 5.07 -2.45 4.38
CA LEU A 41 5.89 -1.42 5.01
C LEU A 41 6.52 -1.90 6.32
N ASP A 42 5.80 -2.63 7.16
CA ASP A 42 6.35 -3.22 8.40
C ASP A 42 7.50 -4.20 8.11
N LYS A 43 7.40 -4.97 7.02
CA LYS A 43 8.49 -5.85 6.57
C LYS A 43 9.71 -5.03 6.12
N LEU A 44 9.48 -3.96 5.37
CA LEU A 44 10.53 -3.04 4.93
C LEU A 44 11.20 -2.35 6.12
N GLU A 45 10.43 -1.94 7.14
CA GLU A 45 10.95 -1.41 8.40
C GLU A 45 11.88 -2.41 9.09
N GLY A 46 11.46 -3.68 9.20
CA GLY A 46 12.26 -4.73 9.79
C GLY A 46 13.60 -4.94 9.08
N GLN A 47 13.60 -4.91 7.74
CA GLN A 47 14.85 -5.01 6.96
C GLN A 47 15.72 -3.77 7.14
N CYS A 48 15.12 -2.59 7.03
CA CYS A 48 15.80 -1.32 7.22
C CYS A 48 16.49 -1.27 8.59
N ASN A 49 15.76 -1.62 9.66
CA ASN A 49 16.28 -1.67 11.03
C ASN A 49 17.40 -2.69 11.19
N PHE A 50 17.30 -3.84 10.53
CA PHE A 50 18.38 -4.82 10.52
C PHE A 50 19.64 -4.26 9.85
N VAL A 51 19.51 -3.68 8.65
CA VAL A 51 20.65 -3.07 7.93
C VAL A 51 21.24 -1.91 8.74
N CYS A 52 20.40 -1.07 9.36
CA CYS A 52 20.84 0.00 10.26
C CYS A 52 21.70 -0.53 11.41
N ALA A 53 21.38 -1.69 11.97
CA ALA A 53 22.12 -2.30 13.08
C ALA A 53 23.32 -3.16 12.63
N ALA A 54 23.33 -3.61 11.37
CA ALA A 54 24.39 -4.44 10.83
C ALA A 54 25.67 -3.65 10.48
N GLY A 55 26.76 -4.37 10.21
CA GLY A 55 28.04 -3.78 9.79
C GLY A 55 27.99 -3.19 8.38
N GLU A 56 29.07 -2.51 7.99
CA GLU A 56 29.31 -2.06 6.62
C GLU A 56 29.17 -3.23 5.63
N GLU A 57 28.72 -2.93 4.40
CA GLU A 57 28.47 -3.92 3.32
C GLU A 57 27.28 -4.88 3.51
N THR A 58 26.37 -4.59 4.45
CA THR A 58 25.14 -5.38 4.57
C THR A 58 24.14 -4.99 3.48
N PHE A 59 23.77 -5.97 2.67
CA PHE A 59 22.75 -5.87 1.63
C PHE A 59 21.63 -6.86 1.90
N LEU A 60 20.40 -6.38 1.94
CA LEU A 60 19.21 -7.22 2.14
C LEU A 60 18.10 -6.85 1.18
N SER A 61 17.35 -7.87 0.77
CA SER A 61 16.15 -7.70 -0.02
C SER A 61 14.91 -8.15 0.75
N ALA A 62 13.83 -7.41 0.60
CA ALA A 62 12.49 -7.83 0.99
C ALA A 62 11.54 -7.65 -0.18
N ARG A 63 10.72 -8.68 -0.38
CA ARG A 63 9.60 -8.59 -1.30
C ARG A 63 8.46 -7.83 -0.65
N ALA A 64 8.09 -6.70 -1.24
CA ALA A 64 6.95 -5.89 -0.88
C ALA A 64 5.80 -6.12 -1.85
N GLU A 65 4.61 -6.29 -1.30
CA GLU A 65 3.36 -6.39 -2.04
C GLU A 65 2.71 -5.00 -2.05
N LEU A 66 2.72 -4.35 -3.20
CA LEU A 66 2.32 -2.95 -3.34
C LEU A 66 1.07 -2.84 -4.23
N PRO A 67 0.00 -2.22 -3.74
CA PRO A 67 -1.20 -2.05 -4.55
C PRO A 67 -0.99 -1.03 -5.67
N THR A 68 -1.77 -1.19 -6.74
CA THR A 68 -1.71 -0.28 -7.89
C THR A 68 -2.04 1.14 -7.47
N LYS A 69 -1.38 2.13 -8.08
CA LYS A 69 -1.44 3.56 -7.72
C LYS A 69 -0.84 3.91 -6.37
N ALA A 70 -0.29 2.93 -5.63
CA ALA A 70 0.48 3.27 -4.46
C ALA A 70 1.75 4.02 -4.84
N ARG A 71 2.13 4.96 -3.98
CA ARG A 71 3.38 5.69 -4.01
C ARG A 71 4.14 5.30 -2.76
N ILE A 72 5.38 4.84 -2.93
CA ILE A 72 6.31 4.67 -1.84
C ILE A 72 7.33 5.77 -1.89
N PHE A 73 7.62 6.36 -0.74
CA PHE A 73 8.69 7.33 -0.63
C PHE A 73 9.42 7.18 0.70
N THR A 74 10.70 7.54 0.72
CA THR A 74 11.50 7.63 1.93
C THR A 74 11.85 9.06 2.21
N TYR A 75 11.82 9.44 3.49
CA TYR A 75 12.22 10.76 3.92
C TYR A 75 12.78 10.72 5.33
N LYS A 76 14.06 11.12 5.47
CA LYS A 76 14.80 11.03 6.73
C LYS A 76 14.75 9.60 7.26
N GLN A 77 14.13 9.35 8.40
CA GLN A 77 14.03 8.01 9.00
C GLN A 77 12.75 7.28 8.60
N ASN A 78 11.91 7.83 7.73
CA ASN A 78 10.60 7.25 7.45
C ASN A 78 10.53 6.59 6.08
N ILE A 79 9.85 5.44 6.02
CA ILE A 79 9.37 4.82 4.79
C ILE A 79 7.85 4.99 4.79
N CYS A 80 7.31 5.64 3.77
CA CYS A 80 5.90 5.93 3.65
C CYS A 80 5.32 5.29 2.40
N GLY A 81 4.09 4.79 2.51
CA GLY A 81 3.27 4.36 1.40
C GLY A 81 1.95 5.12 1.39
N GLU A 82 1.51 5.53 0.21
CA GLU A 82 0.33 6.35 -0.02
C GLU A 82 -0.46 5.77 -1.19
N LEU A 83 -1.75 5.44 -1.01
CA LEU A 83 -2.65 5.08 -2.12
C LEU A 83 -3.44 6.28 -2.65
N SER A 84 -3.76 7.21 -1.76
CA SER A 84 -4.46 8.46 -2.00
C SER A 84 -4.12 9.43 -0.87
N ASP A 85 -4.45 10.71 -1.03
CA ASP A 85 -4.18 11.76 -0.03
C ASP A 85 -4.73 11.41 1.38
N GLU A 86 -5.76 10.58 1.46
CA GLU A 86 -6.40 10.16 2.71
C GLU A 86 -5.87 8.82 3.27
N LEU A 87 -5.21 8.03 2.42
CA LEU A 87 -4.77 6.67 2.72
C LEU A 87 -3.24 6.58 2.65
N SER A 88 -2.61 7.11 3.69
CA SER A 88 -1.16 7.04 3.90
C SER A 88 -0.79 6.26 5.16
N TYR A 89 0.37 5.62 5.11
CA TYR A 89 0.97 4.95 6.27
C TYR A 89 2.49 5.09 6.20
N CYS A 90 3.11 5.39 7.33
CA CYS A 90 4.56 5.53 7.44
C CYS A 90 5.08 4.68 8.60
N VAL A 91 6.25 4.10 8.38
CA VAL A 91 7.03 3.36 9.37
C VAL A 91 8.38 4.04 9.55
N GLN A 92 8.99 3.89 10.73
CA GLN A 92 10.22 4.57 11.09
C GLN A 92 11.39 3.59 11.22
N CYS A 93 12.49 3.88 10.54
CA CYS A 93 13.76 3.21 10.65
C CYS A 93 14.65 3.82 11.75
N ASN A 94 15.59 3.00 12.25
CA ASN A 94 16.57 3.37 13.27
C ASN A 94 17.71 4.28 12.75
N CYS A 95 17.84 4.44 11.43
CA CYS A 95 18.87 5.26 10.80
C CYS A 95 18.28 6.10 9.65
N GLU A 96 19.04 7.08 9.19
CA GLU A 96 18.61 7.93 8.07
C GLU A 96 18.60 7.16 6.76
N LEU A 97 17.54 7.35 6.00
CA LEU A 97 17.34 6.86 4.64
C LEU A 97 17.66 7.97 3.65
N GLU A 98 18.31 7.60 2.55
CA GLU A 98 18.34 8.46 1.39
C GLU A 98 16.93 8.68 0.84
N PRO A 99 16.59 9.90 0.37
CA PRO A 99 15.32 10.16 -0.29
C PRO A 99 15.17 9.30 -1.54
N TYR A 100 14.09 8.54 -1.59
CA TYR A 100 13.71 7.68 -2.69
C TYR A 100 12.21 7.80 -2.92
N GLU A 101 11.78 7.65 -4.17
CA GLU A 101 10.37 7.65 -4.52
C GLU A 101 10.09 6.66 -5.66
N LEU A 102 9.04 5.87 -5.48
CA LEU A 102 8.48 4.98 -6.47
C LEU A 102 6.98 5.27 -6.60
N SER A 103 6.53 5.66 -7.79
CA SER A 103 5.11 5.85 -8.11
C SER A 103 4.61 4.74 -9.02
N LEU A 104 3.61 3.98 -8.58
CA LEU A 104 3.06 2.82 -9.32
C LEU A 104 1.92 3.21 -10.28
N ASN A 105 2.03 4.40 -10.88
CA ASN A 105 0.99 4.97 -11.76
C ASN A 105 1.30 4.76 -13.26
N THR A 106 1.76 3.56 -13.64
CA THR A 106 2.02 3.24 -15.04
C THR A 106 0.83 2.53 -15.68
N THR A 107 0.62 2.73 -16.98
CA THR A 107 -0.49 2.14 -17.76
C THR A 107 -0.46 0.60 -17.78
N LEU A 108 0.69 -0.02 -17.53
CA LEU A 108 0.83 -1.47 -17.35
C LEU A 108 0.37 -1.92 -15.95
N ALA A 109 0.59 -1.10 -14.93
CA ALA A 109 0.23 -1.41 -13.55
C ALA A 109 -1.29 -1.51 -13.34
N GLU A 110 -2.08 -0.83 -14.17
CA GLU A 110 -3.56 -0.85 -14.11
C GLU A 110 -4.20 -2.22 -14.38
N ARG A 111 -3.46 -3.17 -14.98
CA ARG A 111 -3.99 -4.50 -15.29
C ARG A 111 -4.07 -5.44 -14.09
N PHE A 112 -3.29 -5.17 -13.05
CA PHE A 112 -3.27 -5.96 -11.82
C PHE A 112 -3.70 -5.07 -10.65
N LYS A 113 -4.30 -5.66 -9.60
CA LYS A 113 -4.67 -4.92 -8.39
C LYS A 113 -3.46 -4.68 -7.48
N VAL A 114 -2.45 -5.54 -7.60
CA VAL A 114 -1.30 -5.64 -6.72
C VAL A 114 -0.08 -6.05 -7.53
N HIS A 115 1.08 -5.51 -7.15
CA HIS A 115 2.38 -5.74 -7.77
C HIS A 115 3.39 -6.18 -6.72
N TYR A 116 4.34 -7.01 -7.13
CA TYR A 116 5.43 -7.47 -6.26
C TYR A 116 6.71 -6.75 -6.65
N TYR A 117 7.30 -6.06 -5.68
CA TYR A 117 8.58 -5.38 -5.83
C TYR A 117 9.60 -6.03 -4.90
N ASP A 118 10.78 -6.30 -5.41
CA ASP A 118 11.92 -6.67 -4.60
C ASP A 118 12.64 -5.37 -4.20
N CYS A 119 12.54 -5.01 -2.92
CA CYS A 119 13.12 -3.81 -2.34
C CYS A 119 14.43 -4.15 -1.65
N PHE A 120 15.49 -3.49 -2.08
CA PHE A 120 16.86 -3.66 -1.62
C PHE A 120 17.22 -2.55 -0.66
N PHE A 121 17.89 -2.94 0.42
CA PHE A 121 18.45 -2.04 1.43
C PHE A 121 19.95 -2.20 1.47
N GLU A 122 20.65 -1.09 1.30
CA GLU A 122 22.11 -1.03 1.31
C GLU A 122 22.57 -0.03 2.36
N LYS A 123 23.48 -0.47 3.24
CA LYS A 123 24.10 0.41 4.23
C LYS A 123 25.03 1.40 3.55
N LEU A 124 24.82 2.69 3.83
CA LEU A 124 25.72 3.80 3.48
C LEU A 124 26.40 4.34 4.75
N ASP A 125 27.53 5.03 4.57
CA ASP A 125 28.15 5.81 5.65
C ASP A 125 27.99 7.33 5.36
N PRO A 126 27.08 8.05 6.04
CA PRO A 126 26.05 7.59 6.99
C PRO A 126 24.68 7.34 6.33
N GLY A 127 24.04 6.20 6.62
CA GLY A 127 22.61 5.97 6.33
C GLY A 127 22.29 4.63 5.68
N VAL A 128 21.12 4.55 5.05
CA VAL A 128 20.67 3.40 4.26
C VAL A 128 20.02 3.90 2.97
N ARG A 129 20.34 3.26 1.86
CA ARG A 129 19.64 3.44 0.59
C ARG A 129 18.60 2.34 0.43
N MET A 130 17.40 2.74 0.03
CA MET A 130 16.34 1.81 -0.36
C MET A 130 16.09 1.95 -1.86
N GLU A 131 16.01 0.83 -2.57
CA GLU A 131 15.66 0.79 -3.99
C GLU A 131 14.72 -0.39 -4.27
N CYS A 132 13.55 -0.15 -4.86
CA CYS A 132 12.59 -1.19 -5.21
C CYS A 132 12.55 -1.43 -6.72
N LEU A 133 12.68 -2.69 -7.13
CA LEU A 133 12.64 -3.14 -8.52
C LEU A 133 11.51 -4.15 -8.71
N GLY A 134 10.73 -4.03 -9.79
CA GLY A 134 9.59 -4.88 -10.10
C GLY A 134 9.27 -4.92 -11.59
#